data_AF-A0A964D7W9-F1
#
_entry.id   AF-A0A964D7W9-F1
#
_cell.length_a   1.000
_cell.length_b   1.000
_cell.length_c   1.000
_cell.angle_alpha   90.00
_cell.angle_beta   90.00
_cell.angle_gamma   90.00
#
_symmetry.space_group_name_H-M   'P 1'
#
loop_
_entity.id
_entity.type
_entity.pdbx_description
1 polymer ?
#
loop_
_entity_poly.entity_id
_entity_poly.type
_entity_poly.pdbx_seq_one_letter_code
_entity_poly.pdbx_strand_id
1 'polypeptide(L)'
;MEWLDRAILARQRGDVDRTIALTKAAFAKERAAADLVANEWDFEPTRSVLHRSAAVLAIECSQLREAERLIGRALAGNPPADIADELRDLLIEEIYSQRQAIGA
;
A
#
# COMPACT_ATOMS: atom_id res chain seq x y z
N MET A 1 -6.04 3.76 9.40
CA MET A 1 -7.53 3.75 9.36
C MET A 1 -8.15 5.13 9.10
N GLU A 2 -8.09 6.12 9.99
CA GLU A 2 -8.84 7.40 9.83
C GLU A 2 -8.55 8.19 8.53
N TRP A 3 -7.33 8.09 7.99
CA TRP A 3 -6.93 8.83 6.78
C TRP A 3 -7.37 8.17 5.48
N LEU A 4 -7.45 6.83 5.46
CA LEU A 4 -7.96 6.06 4.33
C LEU A 4 -9.47 6.31 4.15
N ASP A 5 -10.22 6.28 5.26
CA ASP A 5 -11.66 6.59 5.26
C ASP A 5 -11.92 8.04 4.77
N ARG A 6 -11.08 8.99 5.19
CA ARG A 6 -11.17 10.39 4.73
C ARG A 6 -10.82 10.56 3.25
N ALA A 7 -9.84 9.80 2.73
CA ALA A 7 -9.47 9.83 1.31
C ALA A 7 -10.60 9.25 0.44
N ILE A 8 -11.22 8.14 0.85
CA ILE A 8 -12.38 7.55 0.19
C ILE A 8 -13.55 8.53 0.16
N LEU A 9 -13.84 9.21 1.29
CA LEU A 9 -14.90 10.22 1.37
C LEU A 9 -14.62 11.47 0.50
N ALA A 10 -13.35 11.90 0.39
CA ALA A 10 -12.96 13.02 -0.47
C ALA A 10 -13.10 12.67 -1.95
N ARG A 11 -12.74 11.43 -2.34
CA ARG A 11 -12.92 10.90 -3.69
C ARG A 11 -14.40 10.88 -4.10
N GLN A 12 -15.28 10.48 -3.20
CA GLN A 12 -16.73 10.49 -3.41
C GLN A 12 -17.31 11.91 -3.61
N ARG A 13 -16.61 12.94 -3.13
CA ARG A 13 -17.01 14.35 -3.27
C ARG A 13 -16.41 15.04 -4.51
N GLY A 14 -15.58 14.35 -5.29
CA GLY A 14 -14.95 14.89 -6.50
C GLY A 14 -13.82 15.90 -6.24
N ASP A 15 -13.35 16.04 -4.99
CA ASP A 15 -12.26 16.95 -4.63
C ASP A 15 -10.91 16.25 -4.82
N VAL A 16 -10.42 16.29 -6.06
CA VAL A 16 -9.22 15.56 -6.50
C VAL A 16 -7.97 16.03 -5.77
N ASP A 17 -7.77 17.34 -5.64
CA ASP A 17 -6.56 17.90 -4.99
C ASP A 17 -6.49 17.53 -3.52
N ARG A 18 -7.63 17.61 -2.82
CA ARG A 18 -7.71 17.20 -1.41
C ARG A 18 -7.53 15.71 -1.23
N THR A 19 -8.06 14.91 -2.16
CA THR A 19 -7.85 13.45 -2.17
C THR A 19 -6.36 13.13 -2.30
N ILE A 20 -5.66 13.74 -3.25
CA ILE A 20 -4.21 13.54 -3.45
C ILE A 20 -3.42 13.94 -2.19
N ALA A 21 -3.73 15.08 -1.59
CA ALA A 21 -3.05 15.54 -0.38
C ALA A 21 -3.28 14.60 0.81
N LEU A 22 -4.51 14.12 0.99
CA LEU A 22 -4.87 13.19 2.06
C LEU A 22 -4.24 11.81 1.84
N THR A 23 -4.26 11.29 0.61
CA THR A 23 -3.62 10.01 0.27
C THR A 23 -2.11 10.07 0.51
N LYS A 24 -1.43 11.15 0.14
CA LYS A 24 0.01 11.32 0.43
C LYS A 24 0.30 11.35 1.94
N ALA A 25 -0.53 12.05 2.72
CA ALA A 25 -0.39 12.09 4.17
C ALA A 25 -0.65 10.70 4.81
N ALA A 26 -1.68 10.00 4.33
CA ALA A 26 -2.00 8.63 4.75
C ALA A 26 -0.82 7.70 4.43
N PHE A 27 -0.29 7.79 3.21
CA PHE A 27 0.85 6.98 2.77
C PHE A 27 2.05 7.16 3.70
N ALA A 28 2.42 8.42 4.01
CA ALA A 28 3.54 8.69 4.90
C ALA A 28 3.36 8.09 6.31
N LYS A 29 2.12 8.06 6.82
CA LYS A 29 1.81 7.49 8.14
C LYS A 29 1.83 5.96 8.12
N GLU A 30 1.17 5.34 7.16
CA GLU A 30 1.13 3.87 7.03
C GLU A 30 2.53 3.32 6.73
N ARG A 31 3.31 3.99 5.89
CA ARG A 31 4.72 3.65 5.67
C ARG A 31 5.53 3.72 6.96
N ALA A 32 5.41 4.81 7.72
CA ALA A 32 6.14 4.95 8.98
C ALA A 32 5.74 3.84 9.98
N ALA A 33 4.46 3.48 10.03
CA ALA A 33 3.99 2.37 10.84
C ALA A 33 4.57 1.02 10.37
N ALA A 34 4.56 0.75 9.06
CA ALA A 34 5.16 -0.44 8.47
C ALA A 34 6.67 -0.54 8.75
N ASP A 35 7.40 0.59 8.65
CA ASP A 35 8.83 0.66 8.95
C ASP A 35 9.13 0.34 10.42
N LEU A 36 8.27 0.76 11.37
CA LEU A 36 8.44 0.48 12.79
C LEU A 36 8.35 -1.02 13.12
N VAL A 37 7.54 -1.76 12.39
CA VAL A 37 7.32 -3.20 12.61
C VAL A 37 8.08 -4.08 11.61
N ALA A 38 8.90 -3.49 10.74
CA ALA A 38 9.50 -4.19 9.60
C ALA A 38 10.35 -5.41 10.00
N ASN A 39 10.97 -5.39 11.18
CA ASN A 39 11.79 -6.47 11.70
C ASN A 39 11.09 -7.31 12.79
N GLU A 40 9.81 -7.04 13.07
CA GLU A 40 9.02 -7.73 14.09
C GLU A 40 8.24 -8.89 13.45
N TRP A 41 8.94 -9.98 13.15
CA TRP A 41 8.40 -11.14 12.42
C TRP A 41 7.27 -11.85 13.17
N ASP A 42 7.34 -11.87 14.51
CA ASP A 42 6.31 -12.45 15.38
C ASP A 42 5.06 -11.58 15.49
N PHE A 43 5.09 -10.37 14.92
CA PHE A 43 3.97 -9.42 14.92
C PHE A 43 3.02 -9.60 13.73
N GLU A 44 3.05 -10.78 13.11
CA GLU A 44 2.04 -11.16 12.12
C GLU A 44 0.70 -11.42 12.80
N PRO A 45 -0.43 -11.03 12.18
CA PRO A 45 -0.55 -10.50 10.82
C PRO A 45 -0.33 -8.98 10.71
N THR A 46 -0.18 -8.28 11.83
CA THR A 46 -0.15 -6.81 11.84
C THR A 46 1.00 -6.25 10.99
N ARG A 47 2.18 -6.90 10.97
CA ARG A 47 3.29 -6.49 10.10
C ARG A 47 2.88 -6.49 8.63
N SER A 48 2.35 -7.60 8.12
CA SER A 48 1.95 -7.72 6.72
C SER A 48 0.76 -6.83 6.36
N VAL A 49 -0.22 -6.66 7.25
CA VAL A 49 -1.33 -5.72 7.06
C VAL A 49 -0.83 -4.29 6.88
N LEU A 50 0.07 -3.80 7.74
CA LEU A 50 0.60 -2.44 7.65
C LEU A 50 1.38 -2.22 6.35
N HIS A 51 2.20 -3.20 5.94
CA HIS A 51 2.92 -3.11 4.67
C HIS A 51 1.96 -3.13 3.47
N ARG A 52 0.92 -3.96 3.50
CA ARG A 52 -0.11 -3.99 2.46
C ARG A 52 -0.84 -2.65 2.35
N SER A 53 -1.28 -2.09 3.47
CA SER A 53 -1.94 -0.77 3.51
C SER A 53 -1.03 0.33 2.96
N ALA A 54 0.24 0.34 3.34
CA ALA A 54 1.22 1.28 2.80
C ALA A 54 1.43 1.09 1.29
N ALA A 55 1.44 -0.15 0.79
CA ALA A 55 1.61 -0.45 -0.63
C ALA A 55 0.42 0.05 -1.47
N VAL A 56 -0.82 -0.16 -1.02
CA VAL A 56 -2.02 0.34 -1.70
C VAL A 56 -1.96 1.87 -1.83
N LEU A 57 -1.62 2.57 -0.74
CA LEU A 57 -1.50 4.03 -0.77
C LEU A 57 -0.33 4.52 -1.64
N ALA A 58 0.76 3.76 -1.73
CA ALA A 58 1.83 4.05 -2.68
C ALA A 58 1.35 3.92 -4.14
N ILE A 59 0.55 2.91 -4.47
CA ILE A 59 -0.06 2.76 -5.81
C ILE A 59 -0.96 3.97 -6.12
N GLU A 60 -1.82 4.37 -5.19
CA GLU A 60 -2.67 5.55 -5.35
C GLU A 60 -1.86 6.85 -5.51
N CYS A 61 -0.68 6.95 -4.90
CA CYS A 61 0.25 8.06 -5.09
C CYS A 61 1.10 7.94 -6.38
N SER A 62 0.84 6.94 -7.24
CA SER A 62 1.63 6.59 -8.43
C SER A 62 3.11 6.28 -8.13
N GLN A 63 3.41 5.85 -6.90
CA GLN A 63 4.76 5.47 -6.46
C GLN A 63 4.99 3.96 -6.60
N LEU A 64 4.84 3.44 -7.82
CA LEU A 64 4.83 1.99 -8.09
C LEU A 64 6.07 1.25 -7.59
N ARG A 65 7.26 1.86 -7.73
CA ARG A 65 8.52 1.27 -7.22
C ARG A 65 8.50 1.11 -5.70
N GLU A 66 7.89 2.05 -4.99
CA GLU A 66 7.82 2.00 -3.54
C GLU A 66 6.78 0.97 -3.07
N ALA A 67 5.64 0.89 -3.77
CA ALA A 67 4.65 -0.16 -3.54
C ALA A 67 5.27 -1.56 -3.69
N GLU A 68 6.05 -1.79 -4.75
CA GLU A 68 6.76 -3.06 -4.99
C GLU A 68 7.73 -3.40 -3.84
N ARG A 69 8.46 -2.41 -3.32
CA ARG A 69 9.36 -2.61 -2.15
C ARG A 69 8.59 -2.98 -0.88
N LEU A 70 7.47 -2.30 -0.63
CA LEU A 70 6.63 -2.56 0.55
C LEU A 70 6.01 -3.96 0.49
N ILE A 71 5.53 -4.36 -0.68
CA ILE A 71 5.00 -5.72 -0.90
C ILE A 71 6.10 -6.76 -0.71
N GLY A 72 7.28 -6.54 -1.31
CA GLY A 72 8.42 -7.45 -1.15
C GLY A 72 8.83 -7.63 0.32
N ARG A 73 8.83 -6.55 1.11
CA ARG A 73 9.09 -6.62 2.56
C ARG A 73 8.01 -7.39 3.33
N ALA A 74 6.74 -7.22 2.96
CA ALA A 74 5.64 -7.97 3.57
C ALA A 74 5.80 -9.48 3.33
N LEU A 75 6.01 -9.85 2.06
CA LEU A 75 6.15 -11.24 1.61
C LEU A 75 7.44 -11.92 2.09
N ALA A 76 8.48 -11.14 2.42
CA ALA A 76 9.72 -11.69 2.94
C ALA A 76 9.56 -12.39 4.30
N GLY A 77 8.53 -12.04 5.08
CA GLY A 77 8.23 -12.73 6.33
C GLY A 77 7.24 -13.85 6.19
N ASN A 78 6.35 -13.97 7.18
CA ASN A 78 5.39 -15.06 7.22
C ASN A 78 3.94 -14.52 7.26
N PRO A 79 3.52 -13.74 6.24
CA PRO A 79 2.15 -13.27 6.17
C PRO A 79 1.19 -14.47 6.11
N PRO A 80 0.00 -14.35 6.72
CA PRO A 80 -1.11 -15.26 6.45
C PRO A 80 -1.39 -15.43 4.95
N ALA A 81 -1.91 -16.60 4.57
CA ALA A 81 -2.08 -16.97 3.17
C ALA A 81 -2.97 -16.00 2.38
N ASP A 82 -4.08 -15.57 2.98
CA ASP A 82 -4.99 -14.57 2.42
C ASP A 82 -4.28 -13.24 2.14
N ILE A 83 -3.50 -12.74 3.11
CA ILE A 83 -2.74 -11.49 2.94
C ILE A 83 -1.63 -11.67 1.89
N ALA A 84 -0.97 -12.83 1.86
CA ALA A 84 0.06 -13.13 0.88
C ALA A 84 -0.50 -13.15 -0.56
N ASP A 85 -1.71 -13.69 -0.74
CA ASP A 85 -2.39 -13.71 -2.03
C ASP A 85 -2.79 -12.30 -2.44
N GLU A 86 -3.41 -11.51 -1.55
CA GLU A 86 -3.74 -10.10 -1.83
C GLU A 86 -2.50 -9.28 -2.23
N LEU A 87 -1.35 -9.52 -1.59
CA LEU A 87 -0.09 -8.87 -1.92
C LEU A 87 0.43 -9.23 -3.32
N ARG A 88 0.26 -10.49 -3.74
CA ARG A 88 0.63 -10.94 -5.10
C ARG A 88 -0.32 -10.38 -6.14
N ASP A 89 -1.61 -10.32 -5.85
CA ASP A 89 -2.60 -9.72 -6.73
C ASP A 89 -2.27 -8.24 -6.98
N LEU A 90 -1.93 -7.48 -5.94
CA LEU A 90 -1.46 -6.09 -6.08
C LEU A 90 -0.21 -5.96 -6.97
N LEU A 91 0.74 -6.90 -6.91
CA LEU A 91 1.90 -6.89 -7.81
C LEU A 91 1.50 -7.10 -9.27
N ILE A 92 0.64 -8.07 -9.53
CA ILE A 92 0.28 -8.50 -10.88
C ILE A 92 -0.68 -7.51 -11.52
N GLU A 93 -1.80 -7.23 -10.84
CA GLU A 93 -2.93 -6.51 -11.39
C GLU A 93 -2.71 -5.00 -11.41
N GLU A 94 -2.05 -4.44 -10.40
CA GLU A 94 -1.87 -2.99 -10.28
C GLU A 94 -0.48 -2.54 -10.74
N ILE A 95 0.59 -3.18 -10.24
CA ILE A 95 1.96 -2.67 -10.48
C ILE A 95 2.47 -3.09 -11.87
N TYR A 96 2.46 -4.38 -12.19
CA TYR A 96 3.04 -4.86 -13.46
C TYR A 96 2.17 -4.50 -14.67
N SER A 97 0.84 -4.53 -14.52
CA SER A 97 -0.08 -4.05 -15.55
C SER A 97 0.20 -2.60 -15.95
N GLN A 98 0.29 -1.69 -14.97
CA GLN A 98 0.58 -0.27 -15.24
C GLN A 98 1.97 -0.06 -15.85
N ARG A 99 2.98 -0.85 -15.46
CA ARG A 99 4.32 -0.75 -16.06
C ARG A 99 4.37 -1.23 -17.50
N GLN A 100 3.62 -2.29 -17.85
CA GLN A 100 3.51 -2.74 -19.25
C GLN A 100 2.83 -1.69 -20.12
N ALA A 101 1.82 -0.99 -19.60
CA ALA A 101 1.16 0.11 -20.32
C ALA A 101 2.07 1.33 -20.58
N ILE A 102 3.08 1.57 -19.74
CA ILE A 102 4.05 2.67 -19.92
C ILE A 102 5.18 2.28 -20.90
N GLY A 103 5.42 0.99 -21.08
CA GLY A 103 6.48 0.46 -21.95
C GLY A 103 6.05 0.10 -23.37
N ALA A 104 4.76 0.25 -23.71
CA ALA A 104 4.18 0.01 -25.03
C ALA A 104 3.98 1.33 -25.80
#